data_AF-A0A951IMJ9-F1
#
_entry.id   AF-A0A951IMJ9-F1
#
_cell.length_a   1.000
_cell.length_b   1.000
_cell.length_c   1.000
_cell.angle_alpha   90.00
_cell.angle_beta   90.00
_cell.angle_gamma   90.00
#
_symmetry.space_group_name_H-M   'P 1'
#
loop_
_entity.id
_entity.type
_entity.pdbx_description
1 polymer ?
#
loop_
_entity_poly.entity_id
_entity_poly.type
_entity_poly.pdbx_seq_one_letter_code
_entity_poly.pdbx_strand_id
1 'polypeptide(L)'
;MPAYTFEALDAQGATQKGLIDADTARAARSMLRARALVPLLVEPAMGATGSTASRGLNITLWGGRAFSATTLAVWTRQLAGLV
;
A
#
# COMPACT_ATOMS: atom_id res chain seq x y z
N MET A 1 0.86 16.74 12.14
CA MET A 1 0.35 16.55 10.75
C MET A 1 -0.18 15.13 10.68
N PRO A 2 -1.36 14.87 10.07
CA PRO A 2 -1.91 13.52 9.99
C PRO A 2 -1.09 12.69 9.01
N ALA A 3 -0.61 11.53 9.46
CA ALA A 3 0.08 10.56 8.62
C ALA A 3 -0.92 9.56 8.04
N TYR A 4 -0.74 9.20 6.78
CA TYR A 4 -1.51 8.19 6.06
C TYR A 4 -0.58 7.08 5.58
N THR A 5 -0.94 5.84 5.87
CA THR A 5 -0.34 4.67 5.23
C THR A 5 -0.93 4.51 3.83
N PHE A 6 -0.09 4.21 2.85
CA PHE A 6 -0.53 4.01 1.48
C PHE A 6 0.05 2.74 0.85
N GLU A 7 -0.68 2.23 -0.13
CA GLU A 7 -0.26 1.22 -1.09
C GLU A 7 -0.56 1.75 -2.49
N ALA A 8 0.46 1.82 -3.34
CA ALA A 8 0.34 2.36 -4.69
C ALA A 8 1.14 1.53 -5.69
N LEU A 9 0.65 1.45 -6.91
CA LEU A 9 1.30 0.75 -8.01
C LEU A 9 2.17 1.73 -8.80
N ASP A 10 3.39 1.34 -9.13
CA ASP A 10 4.22 2.08 -10.09
C ASP A 10 3.85 1.73 -11.54
N ALA A 11 4.46 2.45 -12.49
CA ALA A 11 4.23 2.22 -13.93
C ALA A 11 4.78 0.87 -14.42
N GLN A 12 5.68 0.25 -13.66
CA GLN A 12 6.29 -1.05 -13.92
C GLN A 12 5.47 -2.21 -13.32
N GLY A 13 4.36 -1.90 -12.63
CA GLY A 13 3.50 -2.89 -11.99
C GLY A 13 4.00 -3.38 -10.63
N ALA A 14 5.01 -2.74 -10.05
CA ALA A 14 5.45 -3.03 -8.69
C ALA A 14 4.63 -2.21 -7.67
N THR A 15 4.26 -2.89 -6.58
CA THR A 15 3.48 -2.27 -5.51
C THR A 15 4.41 -1.68 -4.46
N GLN A 16 4.26 -0.39 -4.19
CA GLN A 16 4.99 0.35 -3.16
C GLN A 16 4.09 0.65 -1.97
N LYS A 17 4.63 0.46 -0.77
CA LYS A 17 3.95 0.74 0.51
C LYS A 17 4.77 1.71 1.33
N GLY A 18 4.11 2.63 2.02
CA GLY A 18 4.81 3.62 2.84
C GLY A 18 3.88 4.51 3.63
N LEU A 19 4.46 5.50 4.30
CA LEU A 19 3.72 6.57 4.96
C LEU A 19 3.83 7.86 4.15
N ILE A 20 2.75 8.63 4.14
CA ILE A 20 2.68 9.95 3.53
C ILE A 20 1.96 10.90 4.47
N ASP A 21 2.56 12.07 4.70
CA ASP A 21 1.92 13.14 5.46
C ASP A 21 0.99 13.90 4.53
N ALA A 22 -0.28 14.02 4.93
CA ALA A 22 -1.29 14.74 4.17
C ALA A 22 -2.40 15.24 5.10
N ASP A 23 -3.02 16.36 4.76
CA ASP A 23 -4.11 16.90 5.57
C ASP A 23 -5.40 16.07 5.46
N THR A 24 -5.57 15.35 4.35
CA THR A 24 -6.72 14.48 4.08
C THR A 24 -6.35 13.27 3.24
N ALA A 25 -7.18 12.23 3.26
CA ALA A 25 -7.04 11.06 2.37
C ALA A 25 -7.09 11.44 0.87
N ARG A 26 -7.83 12.51 0.52
CA ARG A 26 -7.89 13.03 -0.86
C ARG A 26 -6.56 13.68 -1.27
N ALA A 27 -5.95 14.44 -0.37
CA ALA A 27 -4.65 15.05 -0.56
C ALA A 27 -3.56 13.97 -0.72
N ALA A 28 -3.54 12.96 0.16
CA ALA A 28 -2.63 11.81 0.05
C ALA A 28 -2.72 11.12 -1.33
N ARG A 29 -3.93 10.82 -1.82
CA ARG A 29 -4.11 10.24 -3.17
C ARG A 29 -3.63 11.16 -4.29
N SER A 30 -3.79 12.47 -4.14
CA SER A 30 -3.35 13.44 -5.15
C SER A 30 -1.83 13.52 -5.21
N MET A 31 -1.16 13.47 -4.05
CA MET A 31 0.30 13.40 -3.95
C MET A 31 0.87 12.11 -4.56
N LEU A 32 0.21 10.97 -4.37
CA LEU A 32 0.63 9.71 -5.01
C LEU A 32 0.53 9.78 -6.54
N ARG A 33 -0.57 10.34 -7.08
CA ARG A 33 -0.70 10.55 -8.53
C ARG A 33 0.32 11.54 -9.08
N ALA A 34 0.66 12.58 -8.33
CA ALA A 34 1.71 13.52 -8.71
C ALA A 34 3.09 12.85 -8.81
N ARG A 35 3.30 11.72 -8.11
CA ARG A 35 4.49 10.87 -8.21
C ARG A 35 4.39 9.79 -9.30
N ALA A 36 3.41 9.87 -10.19
CA ALA A 36 3.08 8.84 -11.18
C ALA A 36 2.77 7.46 -10.55
N LEU A 37 2.38 7.43 -9.28
CA LEU A 37 1.93 6.22 -8.60
C LEU A 37 0.40 6.14 -8.64
N VAL A 38 -0.12 4.96 -8.93
CA VAL A 38 -1.57 4.69 -8.92
C VAL A 38 -1.97 4.23 -7.52
N PRO A 39 -2.71 5.03 -6.74
CA PRO A 39 -3.08 4.66 -5.38
C PRO A 39 -4.07 3.49 -5.38
N LEU A 40 -3.71 2.40 -4.70
CA LEU A 40 -4.57 1.22 -4.50
C LEU A 40 -5.30 1.32 -3.15
N LEU A 41 -4.62 1.75 -2.09
CA LEU A 41 -5.17 1.89 -0.75
C LEU A 41 -4.52 3.09 -0.04
N VAL A 42 -5.31 3.86 0.70
CA VAL A 42 -4.85 5.01 1.52
C VAL A 42 -5.66 5.02 2.82
N GLU A 43 -4.98 4.80 3.94
CA GLU A 43 -5.58 4.67 5.28
C GLU A 43 -4.89 5.62 6.28
N PRO A 44 -5.62 6.15 7.29
CA PRO A 44 -4.99 6.93 8.35
C PRO A 44 -4.03 6.04 9.16
N ALA A 45 -2.79 6.50 9.38
CA ALA A 45 -1.84 5.78 10.21
C ALA A 45 -2.37 5.72 11.65
N MET A 46 -2.26 4.56 12.30
CA MET A 46 -2.73 4.34 13.68
C MET A 46 -2.06 5.35 14.63
N GLY A 47 -2.76 6.45 14.91
CA GLY A 47 -2.20 7.62 15.61
C GLY A 47 -2.77 8.95 15.10
N ALA A 48 -3.26 8.99 13.86
CA ALA A 48 -4.01 10.11 13.31
C ALA A 48 -5.51 9.85 13.45
N THR A 49 -6.14 10.57 14.38
CA THR A 49 -7.59 10.79 14.53
C THR A 49 -8.41 9.77 15.31
N GLY A 50 -8.68 10.13 16.57
CA GLY A 50 -9.99 9.90 17.17
C GLY A 50 -11.09 10.64 16.38
N SER A 51 -12.30 10.09 16.49
CA SER A 51 -13.59 10.63 16.01
C SER A 51 -13.70 10.93 14.50
N THR A 52 -14.33 10.03 13.74
CA THR A 52 -15.74 10.19 13.32
C THR A 52 -16.23 8.88 12.67
N ALA A 53 -17.36 8.41 13.18
CA ALA A 53 -18.01 7.16 12.81
C ALA A 53 -18.45 7.10 11.33
N SER A 54 -18.26 5.95 10.68
CA SER A 54 -19.30 5.20 9.95
C SER A 54 -18.72 3.96 9.25
N ARG A 55 -18.68 2.87 10.01
CA ARG A 55 -19.24 1.56 9.65
C ARG A 55 -19.25 1.22 8.13
N GLY A 56 -18.21 0.51 7.71
CA GLY A 56 -18.11 -0.09 6.37
C GLY A 56 -17.07 -1.20 6.25
N LEU A 57 -16.88 -1.99 7.32
CA LEU A 57 -16.64 -3.44 7.25
C LEU A 57 -15.83 -3.96 6.05
N ASN A 58 -14.55 -3.61 5.96
CA ASN A 58 -13.59 -4.50 5.31
C ASN A 58 -12.32 -4.59 6.14
N ILE A 59 -12.49 -5.34 7.23
CA ILE A 59 -11.56 -6.35 7.71
C ILE A 59 -10.84 -7.08 6.56
N THR A 60 -9.98 -6.41 5.79
CA THR A 60 -8.88 -7.08 5.09
C THR A 60 -7.72 -7.24 6.08
N LEU A 61 -8.05 -7.88 7.20
CA LEU A 61 -7.10 -8.42 8.17
C LEU A 61 -6.26 -9.56 7.54
N TRP A 62 -6.48 -9.92 6.26
CA TRP A 62 -5.86 -11.04 5.53
C TRP A 62 -5.34 -10.67 4.13
N GLY A 63 -4.68 -9.51 3.97
CA GLY A 63 -4.12 -9.09 2.67
C GLY A 63 -2.61 -9.27 2.52
N GLY A 64 -1.91 -9.71 3.57
CA GLY A 64 -0.45 -9.69 3.66
C GLY A 64 0.26 -10.79 2.88
N ARG A 65 0.02 -10.93 1.57
CA ARG A 65 1.05 -11.54 0.70
C ARG A 65 2.04 -10.45 0.32
N ALA A 66 3.05 -10.29 1.17
CA ALA A 66 4.21 -9.44 0.91
C ALA A 66 5.05 -9.92 -0.31
N PHE A 67 4.70 -11.07 -0.90
CA PHE A 67 5.25 -11.57 -2.15
C PHE A 67 4.13 -11.88 -3.14
N SER A 68 4.22 -11.30 -4.34
CA SER A 68 3.46 -11.78 -5.48
C SER A 68 3.82 -13.26 -5.71
N ALA A 69 2.85 -14.12 -6.03
CA ALA A 69 3.12 -15.52 -6.35
C ALA A 69 4.18 -15.67 -7.47
N THR A 70 4.24 -14.68 -8.36
CA THR A 70 5.26 -14.56 -9.41
C THR A 70 6.66 -14.35 -8.84
N THR A 71 6.83 -13.50 -7.82
CA THR A 71 8.14 -13.27 -7.19
C THR A 71 8.65 -14.50 -6.43
N LEU A 72 7.76 -15.27 -5.80
CA LEU A 72 8.13 -16.56 -5.19
C LEU A 72 8.56 -17.59 -6.23
N ALA A 73 7.86 -17.66 -7.37
CA ALA A 73 8.20 -18.60 -8.44
C ALA A 73 9.55 -18.32 -9.11
N VAL A 74 9.93 -17.04 -9.24
CA VAL A 74 11.25 -16.66 -9.77
C VAL A 74 12.36 -17.00 -8.76
N TRP A 75 12.13 -16.73 -7.48
CA TRP A 75 13.11 -17.01 -6.42
C TRP A 75 13.40 -18.51 -6.27
N THR A 76 12.36 -19.36 -6.30
CA THR A 76 12.55 -20.81 -6.23
C THR A 76 13.27 -21.36 -7.47
N ARG A 77 13.00 -20.82 -8.66
CA ARG A 77 13.69 -21.21 -9.89
C ARG A 77 15.17 -20.83 -9.89
N GLN A 78 15.53 -19.69 -9.31
CA GLN A 78 16.92 -19.26 -9.22
C GLN A 78 17.74 -20.07 -8.21
N LEU A 79 17.15 -20.47 -7.08
CA LEU A 79 17.80 -21.36 -6.11
C LEU A 79 17.98 -22.78 -6.65
N ALA A 80 16.99 -23.31 -7.38
CA ALA A 80 17.08 -24.65 -7.96
C ALA A 80 18.14 -24.78 -9.06
N GLY A 81 18.54 -23.67 -9.70
CA GLY A 81 19.60 -23.65 -10.71
C GLY A 81 21.02 -23.56 -10.14
N LEU A 82 21.18 -23.42 -8.82
CA LEU A 82 22.46 -23.28 -8.14
C LEU A 82 22.94 -24.57 -7.43
N VAL A 83 22.26 -25.70 -7.66
CA VAL A 83 22.69 -27.05 -7.22
C VAL A 83 23.00 -27.92 -8.44
#